data_AF-A0A6N2L0A6-F1
#
_entry.id   AF-A0A6N2L0A6-F1
#
_cell.length_a   1.000
_cell.length_b   1.000
_cell.length_c   1.000
_cell.angle_alpha   90.00
_cell.angle_beta   90.00
_cell.angle_gamma   90.00
#
_symmetry.space_group_name_H-M   'P 1'
#
loop_
_entity.id
_entity.type
_entity.pdbx_description
1 polymer ?
#
loop_
_entity_poly.entity_id
_entity_poly.type
_entity_poly.pdbx_seq_one_letter_code
_entity_poly.pdbx_strand_id
1 'polypeptide(L)'
;MSGKGAKGLLTSKTPAQSKDKDKKKPTSRSSRAGLQFPVGRIHRLLKSRATAHGRVGATAAVYSAAILEYLTAEVLELAGNASKDLKASAVSNPGR
;
A
#
# COMPACT_ATOMS: atom_id res chain seq x y z
N MET A 1 11.50 30.42 -31.25
CA MET A 1 12.88 30.73 -31.70
C MET A 1 13.56 31.55 -30.62
N SER A 2 14.89 31.42 -30.52
CA SER A 2 15.82 32.07 -29.57
C SER A 2 15.95 31.37 -28.21
N GLY A 3 17.07 30.76 -27.79
CA GLY A 3 18.39 30.57 -28.39
C GLY A 3 19.54 30.93 -27.42
N LYS A 4 20.30 29.91 -26.98
CA LYS A 4 21.75 29.90 -26.54
C LYS A 4 22.15 30.72 -25.30
N GLY A 5 22.89 30.20 -24.31
CA GLY A 5 24.29 29.68 -24.29
C GLY A 5 25.09 30.59 -23.30
N ALA A 6 26.15 30.26 -22.53
CA ALA A 6 27.15 29.20 -22.56
C ALA A 6 27.95 29.14 -21.23
N LYS A 7 28.53 27.96 -20.95
CA LYS A 7 29.79 27.61 -20.26
C LYS A 7 30.35 28.45 -19.08
N GLY A 8 30.41 27.80 -17.91
CA GLY A 8 31.65 27.19 -17.37
C GLY A 8 32.54 28.03 -16.44
N LEU A 9 32.66 27.61 -15.17
CA LEU A 9 33.89 27.76 -14.40
C LEU A 9 34.03 26.63 -13.37
N LEU A 10 35.09 25.84 -13.52
CA LEU A 10 35.55 24.79 -12.61
C LEU A 10 36.39 25.44 -11.51
N THR A 11 36.03 25.27 -10.22
CA THR A 11 37.01 25.36 -9.12
C THR A 11 36.66 24.40 -7.98
N SER A 12 37.70 23.71 -7.50
CA SER A 12 37.87 23.07 -6.19
C SER A 12 36.97 21.89 -5.78
N LYS A 13 37.60 20.71 -5.86
CA LYS A 13 37.30 19.47 -5.14
C LYS A 13 37.17 19.70 -3.62
N THR A 14 36.05 19.28 -3.05
CA THR A 14 35.98 18.64 -1.74
C THR A 14 35.18 17.35 -1.94
N PRO A 15 35.69 16.15 -1.61
CA PRO A 15 34.89 14.95 -1.73
C PRO A 15 33.89 14.96 -0.57
N ALA A 16 32.72 15.54 -0.79
CA ALA A 16 31.58 15.31 0.09
C ALA A 16 31.23 13.83 -0.05
N GLN A 17 31.75 13.06 0.89
CA GLN A 17 31.53 11.64 1.13
C GLN A 17 30.07 11.29 0.84
N SER A 18 29.87 10.49 -0.21
CA SER A 18 28.58 9.96 -0.63
C SER A 18 27.93 9.15 0.49
N LYS A 19 27.13 9.80 1.35
CA LYS A 19 26.28 9.17 2.37
C LYS A 19 24.99 8.60 1.74
N ASP A 20 25.13 7.84 0.65
CA ASP A 20 24.01 7.15 -0.01
C ASP A 20 24.22 5.63 -0.09
N LYS A 21 25.13 5.09 0.75
CA LYS A 21 25.19 3.67 1.04
C LYS A 21 24.43 3.44 2.36
N ASP A 22 23.38 2.62 2.30
CA ASP A 22 22.55 2.11 3.41
C ASP A 22 21.21 2.79 3.75
N LYS A 23 20.55 3.48 2.80
CA LYS A 23 19.09 3.67 2.95
C LYS A 23 18.37 2.35 2.68
N LYS A 24 18.03 1.62 3.76
CA LYS A 24 17.17 0.43 3.69
C LYS A 24 15.93 0.74 2.85
N LYS A 25 15.61 -0.16 1.92
CA LYS A 25 14.41 -0.04 1.07
C LYS A 25 13.19 0.23 1.96
N PRO A 26 12.32 1.19 1.60
CA PRO A 26 11.15 1.51 2.41
C PRO A 26 10.23 0.28 2.48
N THR A 27 10.13 -0.33 3.66
CA THR A 27 9.19 -1.42 3.93
C THR A 27 7.78 -0.85 4.09
N SER A 28 6.80 -1.45 3.40
CA SER A 28 5.42 -0.99 3.46
C SER A 28 4.78 -1.23 4.84
N ARG A 29 3.74 -0.47 5.19
CA ARG A 29 2.99 -0.70 6.44
C ARG A 29 2.27 -2.06 6.45
N SER A 30 1.80 -2.53 5.29
CA SER A 30 1.22 -3.88 5.14
C SER A 30 2.25 -4.97 5.43
N SER A 31 3.43 -4.88 4.81
CA SER A 31 4.52 -5.84 5.04
C SER A 31 4.99 -5.86 6.48
N ARG A 32 5.07 -4.70 7.15
CA ARG A 32 5.40 -4.62 8.58
C ARG A 32 4.33 -5.24 9.49
N ALA A 33 3.07 -5.19 9.07
CA ALA A 33 1.95 -5.74 9.83
C ALA A 33 1.64 -7.21 9.48
N GLY A 34 2.31 -7.79 8.48
CA GLY A 34 2.04 -9.16 8.02
C GLY A 34 0.70 -9.32 7.29
N LEU A 35 0.16 -8.23 6.72
CA LEU A 35 -1.15 -8.22 6.06
C LEU A 35 -1.00 -8.17 4.54
N GLN A 36 -1.82 -8.93 3.81
CA GLN A 36 -1.98 -8.82 2.36
C GLN A 36 -2.75 -7.56 1.96
N PHE A 37 -3.69 -7.12 2.80
CA PHE A 37 -4.52 -5.95 2.52
C PHE A 37 -3.72 -4.65 2.65
N PRO A 38 -4.04 -3.63 1.82
CA PRO A 38 -3.24 -2.40 1.74
C PRO A 38 -3.55 -1.41 2.89
N VAL A 39 -2.87 -1.56 4.03
CA VAL A 39 -2.97 -0.68 5.21
C VAL A 39 -2.80 0.80 4.85
N GLY A 40 -1.90 1.10 3.92
CA GLY A 40 -1.64 2.47 3.47
C GLY A 40 -2.84 3.13 2.82
N ARG A 41 -3.52 2.37 1.93
CA ARG A 41 -4.71 2.82 1.22
C ARG A 41 -5.89 2.96 2.18
N ILE A 42 -6.09 1.99 3.06
CA ILE A 42 -7.14 2.00 4.08
C ILE A 42 -6.98 3.23 4.98
N HIS A 43 -5.78 3.52 5.46
CA HIS A 43 -5.54 4.73 6.26
C HIS A 43 -5.93 6.01 5.52
N ARG A 44 -5.61 6.12 4.22
CA ARG A 44 -6.00 7.29 3.41
C ARG A 44 -7.52 7.40 3.29
N LEU A 45 -8.21 6.28 3.05
CA LEU A 45 -9.67 6.24 2.98
C LEU A 45 -10.31 6.64 4.31
N LEU A 46 -9.83 6.10 5.43
CA LEU A 46 -10.31 6.48 6.76
C LEU A 46 -10.15 7.98 7.02
N LYS A 47 -8.99 8.57 6.68
CA LYS A 47 -8.79 10.01 6.81
C LYS A 47 -9.70 10.85 5.91
N SER A 48 -10.01 10.37 4.71
CA SER A 48 -10.92 11.09 3.80
C SER A 48 -12.39 11.04 4.26
N ARG A 49 -12.74 10.10 5.13
CA ARG A 49 -14.10 9.91 5.66
C ARG A 49 -14.25 10.42 7.09
N ALA A 50 -13.16 10.61 7.81
CA ALA A 50 -13.18 11.28 9.10
C ALA A 50 -13.69 12.72 8.93
N THR A 51 -14.46 13.22 9.89
CA THR A 51 -14.96 14.60 9.89
C THR A 51 -13.78 15.60 9.88
N ALA A 52 -14.02 16.86 9.54
CA ALA A 52 -12.98 17.86 9.27
C ALA A 52 -11.89 18.03 10.36
N HIS A 53 -12.15 17.59 11.61
CA HIS A 53 -11.20 17.62 12.72
C HIS A 53 -10.83 16.23 13.28
N GLY A 54 -11.34 15.15 12.67
CA GLY A 54 -11.14 13.78 13.11
C GLY A 54 -9.74 13.27 12.78
N ARG A 55 -8.93 13.02 13.82
CA ARG A 55 -7.63 12.35 13.67
C ARG A 55 -7.84 10.85 13.55
N VAL A 56 -7.20 10.23 12.56
CA VAL A 56 -7.17 8.76 12.43
C VAL A 56 -5.82 8.25 12.94
N GLY A 57 -5.86 7.37 13.94
CA GLY A 57 -4.67 6.70 14.45
C GLY A 57 -4.08 5.73 13.44
N ALA A 58 -2.75 5.58 13.44
CA ALA A 58 -2.08 4.64 12.54
C ALA A 58 -2.49 3.17 12.79
N THR A 59 -2.76 2.83 14.05
CA THR A 59 -3.22 1.50 14.48
C THR A 59 -4.63 1.19 13.97
N ALA A 60 -5.52 2.18 13.90
CA ALA A 60 -6.88 2.00 13.39
C ALA A 60 -6.88 1.41 11.97
N ALA A 61 -6.01 1.91 11.10
CA ALA A 61 -5.88 1.38 9.75
C ALA A 61 -5.31 -0.05 9.69
N VAL A 62 -4.46 -0.45 10.65
CA VAL A 62 -3.94 -1.82 10.75
C VAL A 62 -5.05 -2.76 11.21
N TYR A 63 -5.80 -2.38 12.25
CA TYR A 63 -6.96 -3.14 12.72
C TYR A 63 -8.03 -3.31 11.64
N SER A 64 -8.41 -2.22 10.98
CA SER A 64 -9.38 -2.30 9.88
C SER A 64 -8.89 -3.19 8.74
N ALA A 65 -7.60 -3.12 8.37
CA ALA A 65 -7.04 -3.99 7.34
C ALA A 65 -7.09 -5.47 7.75
N ALA A 66 -6.72 -5.79 8.99
CA ALA A 66 -6.75 -7.15 9.50
C ALA A 66 -8.17 -7.73 9.53
N ILE A 67 -9.16 -6.97 9.99
CA ILE A 67 -10.56 -7.41 10.02
C ILE A 67 -11.08 -7.65 8.61
N LEU A 68 -10.82 -6.73 7.68
CA LEU A 68 -11.25 -6.88 6.30
C LEU A 68 -10.57 -8.08 5.62
N GLU A 69 -9.29 -8.31 5.88
CA GLU A 69 -8.55 -9.45 5.34
C GLU A 69 -9.10 -10.77 5.88
N TYR A 70 -9.32 -10.86 7.18
CA TYR A 70 -9.91 -12.05 7.82
C TYR A 70 -11.29 -12.37 7.26
N LEU A 71 -12.21 -11.40 7.23
CA LEU A 71 -13.56 -11.61 6.72
C LEU A 71 -13.56 -11.98 5.23
N THR A 72 -12.67 -11.38 4.44
CA THR A 72 -12.55 -11.73 3.02
C THR A 72 -12.03 -13.14 2.84
N ALA A 73 -11.04 -13.57 3.63
CA ALA A 73 -10.51 -14.92 3.59
C ALA A 73 -11.60 -15.95 3.94
N GLU A 74 -12.36 -15.71 5.02
CA GLU A 74 -13.46 -16.58 5.45
C GLU A 74 -14.52 -16.74 4.35
N VAL A 75 -14.98 -15.62 3.76
CA VAL A 75 -15.98 -15.65 2.68
C VAL A 75 -15.43 -16.36 1.45
N LEU A 76 -14.18 -16.13 1.08
CA LEU A 76 -13.56 -16.79 -0.08
C LEU A 76 -13.33 -18.29 0.14
N GLU A 77 -13.02 -18.72 1.36
CA GLU A 77 -12.88 -20.13 1.70
C GLU A 77 -14.22 -20.87 1.55
N LEU A 78 -15.29 -20.32 2.14
CA LEU A 78 -16.64 -20.87 2.02
C LEU A 78 -17.12 -20.87 0.56
N ALA A 79 -16.95 -19.76 -0.15
CA ALA A 79 -17.36 -19.65 -1.54
C ALA A 79 -16.55 -20.56 -2.47
N GLY A 80 -15.25 -20.72 -2.21
CA GLY A 80 -14.37 -21.63 -2.93
C GLY A 80 -14.77 -23.09 -2.71
N ASN A 81 -15.14 -23.47 -1.48
CA ASN A 81 -15.65 -24.81 -1.18
C ASN A 81 -16.98 -25.07 -1.90
N ALA A 82 -17.95 -24.14 -1.83
CA ALA A 82 -19.20 -24.25 -2.58
C ALA A 82 -18.98 -24.34 -4.10
N SER A 83 -18.00 -23.61 -4.65
CA SER A 83 -17.68 -23.66 -6.08
C SER A 83 -17.13 -25.03 -6.50
N LYS A 84 -16.31 -25.68 -5.65
CA LYS A 84 -15.81 -27.03 -5.89
C LYS A 84 -16.94 -28.05 -5.94
N ASP A 85 -17.93 -27.93 -5.05
CA ASP A 85 -19.10 -28.80 -5.04
C ASP A 85 -19.89 -28.69 -6.35
N LEU A 86 -19.98 -27.47 -6.90
CA LEU A 86 -20.56 -27.19 -8.21
C LEU A 86 -19.64 -27.55 -9.39
N LYS A 87 -18.44 -28.08 -9.13
CA LYS A 87 -17.37 -28.33 -10.13
C LYS A 87 -17.03 -27.10 -10.97
N ALA A 88 -17.26 -25.91 -10.42
CA ALA A 88 -16.92 -24.63 -11.03
C ALA A 88 -15.49 -24.26 -10.67
N SER A 89 -14.70 -23.81 -11.65
CA SER A 89 -13.32 -23.35 -11.44
C SER A 89 -13.22 -21.89 -10.96
N ALA A 90 -14.35 -21.19 -10.86
CA ALA A 90 -14.43 -19.79 -10.46
C ALA A 90 -15.61 -19.56 -9.52
N VAL A 91 -15.42 -18.69 -8.52
CA VAL A 91 -16.48 -18.25 -7.62
C VAL A 91 -17.38 -17.25 -8.36
N SER A 92 -18.67 -17.57 -8.48
CA SER A 92 -19.70 -16.72 -9.09
C SER A 92 -20.79 -16.38 -8.08
N ASN A 93 -21.58 -15.33 -8.37
CA ASN A 93 -22.76 -15.02 -7.58
C ASN A 93 -23.90 -15.97 -8.01
N PRO A 94 -24.44 -16.83 -7.13
CA PRO A 94 -25.45 -17.81 -7.49
C PRO A 94 -26.79 -17.22 -7.96
N GLY A 95 -26.99 -15.90 -7.81
CA GLY A 95 -28.20 -15.18 -8.23
C GLY A 95 -28.10 -14.40 -9.55
N ARG A 96 -27.08 -14.62 -10.39
CA ARG A 96 -26.99 -14.04 -11.74
C ARG A 96 -26.52 -15.07 -12.76
#